data_AF-A0A6B3HH90-F1
#
_entry.id   AF-A0A6B3HH90-F1
#
_cell.length_a   1.000
_cell.length_b   1.000
_cell.length_c   1.000
_cell.angle_alpha   90.00
_cell.angle_beta   90.00
_cell.angle_gamma   90.00
#
_symmetry.space_group_name_H-M   'P 1'
#
loop_
_entity.id
_entity.type
_entity.pdbx_description
1 polymer ?
#
loop_
_entity_poly.entity_id
_entity_poly.type
_entity_poly.pdbx_seq_one_letter_code
_entity_poly.pdbx_strand_id
1 'polypeptide(L)'
;QYAWQAGMMLTISTNGSLLWRPDLLKLFHDSPPYRLVVSMYGASEESFDTLTQRRGAWKAFRRGIDAARGAGLPLRINVVVTEDNASEADEMASLADAWNVENHAYTNMT
;
A
#
# COMPACT_ATOMS: atom_id res chain seq x y z
N GLN A 1 -16.80 3.84 -7.45
CA GLN A 1 -18.07 4.55 -7.24
C GLN A 1 -19.28 3.65 -7.45
N TYR A 2 -19.52 3.08 -8.65
CA TYR A 2 -20.68 2.20 -8.89
C TYR A 2 -20.84 1.06 -7.87
N ALA A 3 -19.75 0.33 -7.57
CA ALA A 3 -19.80 -0.76 -6.60
C ALA A 3 -20.17 -0.28 -5.18
N TRP A 4 -19.73 0.92 -4.80
CA TRP A 4 -20.09 1.54 -3.52
C TRP A 4 -21.57 1.96 -3.49
N GLN A 5 -22.06 2.56 -4.58
CA GLN A 5 -23.47 2.94 -4.74
C GLN A 5 -24.41 1.72 -4.76
N ALA A 6 -23.92 0.58 -5.23
CA ALA A 6 -24.64 -0.69 -5.18
C ALA A 6 -24.69 -1.34 -3.78
N GLY A 7 -24.11 -0.69 -2.75
CA GLY A 7 -24.10 -1.19 -1.37
C GLY A 7 -23.09 -2.30 -1.10
N MET A 8 -22.10 -2.50 -1.98
CA MET A 8 -21.06 -3.52 -1.76
C MET A 8 -20.07 -3.09 -0.68
N MET A 9 -19.64 -4.05 0.15
CA MET A 9 -18.51 -3.86 1.07
C MET A 9 -17.19 -4.03 0.31
N LEU A 10 -16.47 -2.93 0.07
CA LEU A 10 -15.31 -2.91 -0.83
C LEU A 10 -13.98 -3.05 -0.08
N THR A 11 -13.18 -4.06 -0.46
CA THR A 11 -11.74 -4.08 -0.19
C THR A 11 -11.01 -3.85 -1.51
N ILE A 12 -10.11 -2.87 -1.53
CA ILE A 12 -9.36 -2.49 -2.74
C ILE A 12 -7.88 -2.76 -2.51
N SER A 13 -7.30 -3.61 -3.35
CA SER A 13 -5.85 -3.89 -3.34
C SER A 13 -5.13 -3.00 -4.35
N THR A 14 -3.99 -2.42 -3.97
CA THR A 14 -3.22 -1.48 -4.82
C THR A 14 -1.74 -1.49 -4.48
N ASN A 15 -0.88 -1.06 -5.41
CA ASN A 15 0.54 -0.79 -5.13
C ASN A 15 0.79 0.61 -4.55
N GLY A 16 -0.27 1.40 -4.30
CA GLY A 16 -0.20 2.68 -3.60
C GLY A 16 0.41 3.85 -4.39
N SER A 17 1.10 3.60 -5.51
CA SER A 17 1.96 4.59 -6.19
C SER A 17 1.23 5.80 -6.77
N LEU A 18 -0.11 5.72 -6.89
CA LEU A 18 -0.98 6.78 -7.41
C LEU A 18 -1.89 7.40 -6.34
N LEU A 19 -1.87 6.92 -5.10
CA LEU A 19 -2.80 7.39 -4.06
C LEU A 19 -2.65 8.88 -3.72
N TRP A 20 -1.55 9.51 -4.10
CA TRP A 20 -1.33 10.94 -3.96
C TRP A 20 -2.17 11.80 -4.92
N ARG A 21 -2.76 11.21 -5.96
CA ARG A 21 -3.52 11.98 -6.95
C ARG A 21 -4.81 12.55 -6.32
N PRO A 22 -5.11 13.83 -6.54
CA PRO A 22 -6.29 14.47 -5.95
C PRO A 22 -7.62 13.79 -6.31
N ASP A 23 -7.76 13.26 -7.53
CA ASP A 23 -8.97 12.58 -7.98
C ASP A 23 -9.21 11.26 -7.23
N LEU A 24 -8.14 10.51 -6.92
CA LEU A 24 -8.25 9.28 -6.11
C LEU A 24 -8.51 9.58 -4.64
N LEU A 25 -7.84 10.58 -4.08
CA LEU A 25 -8.12 11.03 -2.70
C LEU A 25 -9.59 11.46 -2.56
N LYS A 26 -10.09 12.25 -3.50
CA LYS A 26 -11.49 12.66 -3.53
C LYS A 26 -12.43 11.47 -3.70
N LEU A 27 -12.12 10.54 -4.59
CA LEU A 27 -12.92 9.33 -4.80
C LEU A 27 -13.05 8.50 -3.52
N PHE A 28 -11.95 8.26 -2.82
CA PHE A 28 -11.97 7.45 -1.59
C PHE A 28 -12.49 8.20 -0.37
N HIS A 29 -12.48 9.53 -0.40
CA HIS A 29 -13.20 10.35 0.57
C HIS A 29 -14.72 10.27 0.35
N ASP A 30 -15.19 10.47 -0.89
CA ASP A 30 -16.61 10.52 -1.22
C ASP A 30 -17.28 9.14 -1.29
N SER A 31 -16.50 8.09 -1.53
CA SER A 31 -16.96 6.71 -1.62
C SER A 31 -15.98 5.80 -0.89
N PRO A 32 -15.93 5.88 0.46
CA PRO A 32 -14.93 5.19 1.24
C PRO A 32 -15.09 3.67 1.12
N PRO A 33 -14.03 2.94 0.74
CA PRO A 33 -14.04 1.50 0.81
C PRO A 33 -13.99 1.05 2.28
N TYR A 34 -14.36 -0.20 2.55
CA TYR A 34 -14.12 -0.81 3.85
C TYR A 34 -12.60 -0.86 4.15
N ARG A 35 -11.78 -1.07 3.12
CA ARG A 35 -10.32 -1.09 3.25
C ARG A 35 -9.58 -0.80 1.96
N LEU A 36 -8.45 -0.13 2.08
CA LEU A 36 -7.40 -0.02 1.07
C LEU A 36 -6.18 -0.84 1.50
N VAL A 37 -5.94 -1.97 0.86
CA VAL A 37 -4.78 -2.83 1.11
C VAL A 37 -3.67 -2.44 0.14
N VAL A 38 -2.55 -1.97 0.66
CA VAL A 38 -1.41 -1.52 -0.13
C VAL A 38 -0.26 -2.51 -0.02
N SER A 39 0.20 -3.03 -1.16
CA SER A 39 1.33 -3.93 -1.23
C SER A 39 2.66 -3.20 -1.06
N MET A 40 3.49 -3.64 -0.12
CA MET A 40 4.87 -3.22 0.07
C MET A 40 5.81 -4.35 -0.35
N TYR A 41 6.82 -3.99 -1.15
CA TYR A 41 7.70 -4.93 -1.86
C TYR A 41 9.15 -4.91 -1.37
N GLY A 42 9.50 -4.04 -0.43
CA GLY A 42 10.83 -3.91 0.14
C GLY A 42 10.84 -2.85 1.24
N ALA A 43 11.82 -2.88 2.11
CA ALA A 43 12.01 -1.90 3.19
C ALA A 43 12.84 -0.68 2.76
N SER A 44 13.46 -0.71 1.58
CA SER A 44 14.34 0.36 1.08
C SER A 44 14.03 0.75 -0.38
N GLU A 45 14.58 1.88 -0.84
CA GLU A 45 14.48 2.27 -2.26
C GLU A 45 15.14 1.24 -3.17
N GLU A 46 16.29 0.73 -2.77
CA GLU A 46 17.05 -0.25 -3.54
C GLU A 46 16.28 -1.56 -3.70
N SER A 47 15.83 -2.16 -2.60
CA SER A 47 15.13 -3.44 -2.62
C SER A 47 13.77 -3.35 -3.31
N PHE A 48 13.01 -2.28 -3.04
CA PHE A 48 11.70 -2.07 -3.63
C PHE A 48 11.78 -1.83 -5.14
N ASP A 49 12.68 -0.95 -5.60
CA ASP A 49 12.84 -0.67 -7.03
C ASP A 49 13.40 -1.90 -7.77
N THR A 50 14.26 -2.68 -7.11
CA THR A 50 14.79 -3.95 -7.64
C THR A 50 13.66 -4.98 -7.79
N LEU A 51 12.87 -5.24 -6.74
CA LEU A 51 11.79 -6.24 -6.85
C LEU A 51 10.73 -5.81 -7.88
N THR A 52 10.40 -4.52 -7.92
CA THR A 52 9.39 -4.00 -8.86
C THR A 52 9.93 -3.75 -10.28
N GLN A 53 11.24 -3.95 -10.50
CA GLN A 53 11.94 -3.67 -11.77
C GLN A 53 11.64 -2.26 -12.30
N ARG A 54 11.49 -1.29 -11.40
CA ARG A 54 11.08 0.07 -11.74
C ARG A 54 11.75 1.10 -10.83
N ARG A 55 12.68 1.85 -11.42
CA ARG A 55 13.31 3.00 -10.76
C ARG A 55 12.29 4.06 -10.36
N GLY A 56 12.34 4.51 -9.11
CA GLY A 56 11.46 5.50 -8.49
C GLY A 56 10.13 4.93 -7.99
N ALA A 57 9.93 3.61 -8.00
CA ALA A 57 8.71 2.98 -7.49
C ALA A 57 8.57 3.22 -5.99
N TRP A 58 9.65 3.09 -5.21
CA TRP A 58 9.68 3.42 -3.79
C TRP A 58 9.22 4.84 -3.50
N LYS A 59 9.74 5.83 -4.24
CA LYS A 59 9.38 7.24 -4.06
C LYS A 59 7.92 7.50 -4.38
N ALA A 60 7.38 6.87 -5.43
CA ALA A 60 5.97 6.98 -5.78
C ALA A 60 5.08 6.31 -4.73
N PHE A 61 5.46 5.12 -4.26
CA PHE A 61 4.80 4.40 -3.17
C PHE A 61 4.75 5.24 -1.89
N ARG A 62 5.90 5.75 -1.44
CA ARG A 62 6.03 6.63 -0.26
C ARG A 62 5.12 7.84 -0.35
N ARG A 63 5.17 8.55 -1.47
CA ARG A 63 4.30 9.71 -1.71
C ARG A 63 2.82 9.33 -1.63
N GLY A 64 2.46 8.17 -2.17
CA GLY A 64 1.10 7.63 -2.11
C GLY A 64 0.65 7.31 -0.68
N ILE A 65 1.48 6.62 0.09
CA ILE A 65 1.22 6.30 1.50
C ILE A 65 1.07 7.57 2.33
N ASP A 66 1.97 8.53 2.19
CA ASP A 66 1.92 9.78 2.98
C ASP A 66 0.66 10.59 2.69
N ALA A 67 0.28 10.71 1.41
CA ALA A 67 -0.95 11.39 1.02
C ALA A 67 -2.20 10.67 1.52
N ALA A 68 -2.25 9.34 1.39
CA ALA A 68 -3.39 8.54 1.86
C ALA A 68 -3.54 8.57 3.38
N ARG A 69 -2.43 8.54 4.13
CA ARG A 69 -2.41 8.72 5.58
C ARG A 69 -2.86 10.11 5.99
N GLY A 70 -2.34 11.15 5.33
CA GLY A 70 -2.73 12.53 5.56
C GLY A 70 -4.22 12.79 5.29
N ALA A 71 -4.81 12.05 4.36
CA ALA A 71 -6.25 12.09 4.06
C ALA A 71 -7.10 11.15 4.94
N GLY A 72 -6.51 10.41 5.88
CA GLY A 72 -7.23 9.51 6.77
C GLY A 72 -7.87 8.30 6.08
N LEU A 73 -7.31 7.85 4.95
CA LEU A 73 -7.85 6.68 4.24
C LEU A 73 -7.68 5.39 5.07
N PRO A 74 -8.61 4.41 4.96
CA PRO A 74 -8.58 3.17 5.74
C PRO A 74 -7.53 2.19 5.21
N LEU A 75 -6.26 2.56 5.38
CA LEU A 75 -5.11 1.82 4.88
C LEU A 75 -4.83 0.57 5.71
N ARG A 76 -4.39 -0.47 5.01
CA ARG A 76 -3.61 -1.58 5.56
C ARG A 76 -2.44 -1.89 4.65
N ILE A 77 -1.34 -2.30 5.23
CA ILE A 77 -0.18 -2.76 4.47
C ILE A 77 -0.24 -4.28 4.32
N ASN A 78 -0.03 -4.73 3.10
CA ASN A 78 0.32 -6.12 2.81
C ASN A 78 1.83 -6.19 2.56
N VAL A 79 2.57 -6.91 3.41
CA VAL A 79 4.00 -7.16 3.21
C VAL A 79 4.14 -8.33 2.26
N VAL A 80 4.66 -8.06 1.05
CA VAL A 80 4.86 -9.06 -0.01
C VAL A 80 6.26 -9.63 0.14
N VAL A 81 6.32 -10.87 0.63
CA VAL A 81 7.57 -11.60 0.85
C VAL A 81 7.82 -12.59 -0.28
N THR A 82 8.96 -12.42 -0.96
CA THR A 82 9.55 -13.32 -1.96
C THR A 82 10.88 -13.85 -1.45
N GLU A 83 11.49 -14.81 -2.16
CA GLU A 83 12.84 -15.32 -1.80
C GLU A 83 13.89 -14.21 -1.76
N ASP A 84 13.79 -13.24 -2.67
CA ASP A 84 14.77 -12.14 -2.81
C ASP A 84 14.71 -11.11 -1.66
N ASN A 85 13.55 -10.95 -1.01
CA ASN A 85 13.35 -9.92 0.02
C ASN A 85 12.92 -10.49 1.39
N ALA A 86 13.01 -11.81 1.58
CA ALA A 86 12.59 -12.48 2.82
C ALA A 86 13.30 -11.94 4.06
N SER A 87 14.57 -11.55 3.94
CA SER A 87 15.32 -10.92 5.03
C SER A 87 14.77 -9.56 5.46
N GLU A 88 13.98 -8.89 4.62
CA GLU A 88 13.40 -7.58 4.90
C GLU A 88 11.97 -7.64 5.46
N ALA A 89 11.40 -8.83 5.69
CA ALA A 89 10.02 -8.97 6.16
C ALA A 89 9.76 -8.22 7.48
N ASP A 90 10.66 -8.35 8.45
CA ASP A 90 10.55 -7.69 9.75
C ASP A 90 10.75 -6.16 9.64
N GLU A 91 11.63 -5.72 8.74
CA GLU A 91 11.85 -4.29 8.48
C GLU A 91 10.64 -3.66 7.81
N MET A 92 10.03 -4.34 6.84
CA MET A 92 8.79 -3.92 6.21
C MET A 92 7.63 -3.83 7.21
N ALA A 93 7.50 -4.81 8.12
CA ALA A 93 6.52 -4.73 9.20
C ALA A 93 6.77 -3.53 10.12
N SER A 94 8.04 -3.33 10.52
CA SER A 94 8.45 -2.19 11.35
C SER A 94 8.17 -0.83 10.70
N LEU A 95 8.31 -0.73 9.37
CA LEU A 95 7.94 0.47 8.63
C LEU A 95 6.45 0.76 8.69
N ALA A 96 5.61 -0.26 8.52
CA ALA A 96 4.17 -0.10 8.62
C ALA A 96 3.74 0.34 10.03
N ASP A 97 4.36 -0.23 11.07
CA ASP A 97 4.15 0.16 12.46
C ASP A 97 4.59 1.60 12.71
N ALA A 98 5.75 2.01 12.19
CA ALA A 98 6.22 3.39 12.25
C ALA A 98 5.27 4.37 11.54
N TRP A 99 4.51 3.89 10.54
CA TRP A 99 3.47 4.66 9.87
C TRP A 99 2.11 4.57 10.58
N ASN A 100 2.02 3.83 11.67
CA ASN A 100 0.77 3.58 12.38
C ASN A 100 -0.33 3.04 11.45
N VAL A 101 0.07 2.16 10.53
CA VAL A 101 -0.81 1.48 9.57
C VAL A 101 -0.77 0.00 9.87
N GLU A 102 -1.93 -0.60 10.10
CA GLU A 102 -2.04 -2.03 10.35
C GLU A 102 -1.47 -2.83 9.18
N ASN A 103 -0.66 -3.85 9.48
CA ASN A 103 -0.02 -4.69 8.48
C ASN A 103 -0.39 -6.18 8.62
N HIS A 104 -0.27 -6.91 7.51
CA HIS A 104 -0.35 -8.37 7.46
C HIS A 104 0.75 -8.86 6.53
N ALA A 105 1.61 -9.76 7.02
CA ALA A 105 2.63 -10.40 6.20
C ALA A 105 2.07 -11.57 5.41
N TYR A 106 2.32 -11.59 4.10
CA TYR A 106 2.02 -12.73 3.24
C TYR A 106 3.35 -13.40 2.88
N THR A 107 3.71 -14.40 3.68
CA THR A 107 4.79 -15.33 3.39
C THR A 107 4.26 -16.42 2.45
N ASN A 108 4.92 -16.67 1.31
CA ASN A 108 4.62 -17.68 0.27
C ASN A 108 4.02 -17.12 -1.05
N MET A 109 4.58 -16.05 -1.61
CA MET A 109 4.40 -15.76 -3.04
C MET A 109 5.62 -16.29 -3.80
N THR A 110 5.54 -17.55 -4.25
CA THR A 110 6.48 -18.16 -5.22
C THR A 110 6.21 -17.68 -6.64
#